data_AF-A0A132BVV6-F1
#
_entry.id   AF-A0A132BVV6-F1
#
_cell.length_a   1.000
_cell.length_b   1.000
_cell.length_c   1.000
_cell.angle_alpha   90.00
_cell.angle_beta   90.00
_cell.angle_gamma   90.00
#
_symmetry.space_group_name_H-M   'P 1'
#
loop_
_entity.id
_entity.type
_entity.pdbx_description
1 polymer ?
#
loop_
_entity_poly.entity_id
_entity_poly.type
_entity_poly.pdbx_seq_one_letter_code
_entity_poly.pdbx_strand_id
1 'polypeptide(L)'
;MTTKHVYRFDFYVAAEHAAACNRAANALGRDGDNFRTRLSSTGEEPATHLGGSTVETALFVAAVASAPALPAGVDWPEGLVVGDWQAVADHLSAVSRPADSPEARGQFDALIAQANLHRIKGD
;
A
#
# COMPACT_ATOMS: atom_id res chain seq x y z
N MET A 1 21.24 -11.43 10.59
CA MET A 1 19.99 -12.11 10.21
C MET A 1 19.45 -11.44 8.97
N THR A 2 19.04 -12.19 7.95
CA THR A 2 18.47 -11.62 6.72
C THR A 2 16.99 -11.34 6.92
N THR A 3 16.53 -10.13 6.60
CA THR A 3 15.11 -9.77 6.64
C THR A 3 14.32 -10.66 5.69
N LYS A 4 13.29 -11.36 6.19
CA LYS A 4 12.48 -12.29 5.39
C LYS A 4 11.19 -11.61 4.92
N HIS A 5 11.06 -11.41 3.62
CA HIS A 5 9.82 -10.94 2.98
C HIS A 5 8.93 -12.15 2.71
N VAL A 6 7.80 -12.23 3.40
CA VAL A 6 6.93 -13.43 3.44
C VAL A 6 5.51 -13.15 2.98
N TYR A 7 5.14 -11.88 2.85
CA TYR A 7 3.85 -11.47 2.33
C TYR A 7 4.01 -10.71 1.01
N ARG A 8 3.01 -10.81 0.15
CA ARG A 8 2.72 -9.84 -0.90
C ARG A 8 1.68 -8.88 -0.36
N PHE A 9 1.87 -7.59 -0.56
CA PHE A 9 0.99 -6.52 -0.13
C PHE A 9 0.56 -5.69 -1.34
N ASP A 10 -0.72 -5.73 -1.65
CA ASP A 10 -1.36 -5.04 -2.77
C ASP A 10 -2.26 -3.94 -2.22
N PHE A 11 -2.17 -2.73 -2.76
CA PHE A 11 -2.79 -1.57 -2.14
C PHE A 11 -3.13 -0.45 -3.13
N TYR A 12 -4.15 0.33 -2.81
CA TYR A 12 -4.47 1.57 -3.51
C TYR A 12 -5.06 2.62 -2.55
N VAL A 13 -5.04 3.87 -2.99
CA VAL A 13 -5.59 5.02 -2.27
C VAL A 13 -6.01 6.10 -3.28
N ALA A 14 -6.96 6.98 -2.91
CA ALA A 14 -7.25 8.17 -3.70
C ALA A 14 -5.99 9.03 -3.89
N ALA A 15 -5.83 9.63 -5.07
CA ALA A 15 -4.59 10.31 -5.45
C ALA A 15 -4.19 11.43 -4.48
N GLU A 16 -5.16 12.13 -3.88
CA GLU A 16 -4.93 13.19 -2.91
C GLU A 16 -4.30 12.72 -1.58
N HIS A 17 -4.48 11.44 -1.21
CA HIS A 17 -3.93 10.87 0.02
C HIS A 17 -2.62 10.09 -0.21
N ALA A 18 -2.26 9.82 -1.47
CA ALA A 18 -1.08 9.03 -1.81
C ALA A 18 0.21 9.59 -1.20
N ALA A 19 0.37 10.92 -1.17
CA ALA A 19 1.55 11.54 -0.58
C ALA A 19 1.69 11.26 0.92
N ALA A 20 0.58 11.26 1.67
CA ALA A 20 0.57 10.95 3.10
C ALA A 20 0.88 9.47 3.35
N CYS A 21 0.20 8.58 2.63
CA CYS A 21 0.45 7.13 2.74
C CYS A 21 1.89 6.77 2.31
N ASN A 22 2.47 7.49 1.33
CA ASN A 22 3.84 7.26 0.91
C ASN A 22 4.86 7.69 1.98
N ARG A 23 4.64 8.83 2.65
CA ARG A 23 5.48 9.24 3.79
C ARG A 23 5.41 8.22 4.93
N ALA A 24 4.23 7.71 5.26
CA ALA A 24 4.06 6.66 6.26
C ALA A 24 4.80 5.36 5.86
N ALA A 25 4.67 4.92 4.62
CA ALA A 25 5.38 3.73 4.12
C ALA A 25 6.92 3.90 4.18
N ASN A 26 7.42 5.10 3.91
CA ASN A 26 8.86 5.40 3.98
C ASN A 26 9.37 5.48 5.42
N ALA A 27 8.60 6.03 6.35
CA ALA A 27 8.92 5.97 7.78
C ALA A 27 8.97 4.52 8.31
N LEU A 28 8.29 3.59 7.65
CA LEU A 28 8.33 2.15 7.90
C LEU A 28 9.40 1.40 7.08
N GLY A 29 10.26 2.11 6.33
CA GLY A 29 11.45 1.55 5.68
C GLY A 29 11.29 1.05 4.25
N ARG A 30 10.25 1.46 3.50
CA ARG A 30 10.08 1.04 2.08
C ARG A 30 10.87 1.85 1.05
N ASP A 31 11.27 3.07 1.38
CA ASP A 31 11.99 4.04 0.55
C ASP A 31 11.40 4.39 -0.83
N GLY A 32 11.22 5.68 -1.11
CA GLY A 32 10.85 6.20 -2.42
C GLY A 32 9.35 6.40 -2.65
N ASP A 33 8.90 6.33 -3.90
CA ASP A 33 7.48 6.42 -4.26
C ASP A 33 6.87 5.02 -4.38
N ASN A 34 5.92 4.69 -3.52
CA ASN A 34 5.29 3.38 -3.44
C ASN A 34 3.96 3.31 -4.21
N PHE A 35 3.35 4.46 -4.51
CA PHE A 35 2.03 4.58 -5.11
C PHE A 35 2.14 5.00 -6.58
N ARG A 36 2.81 4.15 -7.38
CA ARG A 36 3.17 4.48 -8.77
C ARG A 36 2.13 4.10 -9.82
N THR A 37 1.29 3.10 -9.54
CA THR A 37 0.32 2.62 -10.52
C THR A 37 -0.85 3.58 -10.59
N ARG A 38 -1.07 4.19 -11.76
CA ARG A 38 -2.14 5.17 -11.95
C ARG A 38 -3.45 4.47 -12.29
N LEU A 39 -4.51 4.84 -11.58
CA LEU A 39 -5.79 4.16 -11.61
C LEU A 39 -6.94 5.16 -11.81
N SER A 40 -7.96 4.75 -12.57
CA SER A 40 -9.22 5.48 -12.71
C SER A 40 -10.38 4.51 -12.98
N SER A 41 -11.62 4.98 -12.88
CA SER A 41 -12.80 4.13 -13.13
C SER A 41 -13.03 3.80 -14.61
N THR A 42 -12.33 4.47 -15.52
CA THR A 42 -12.41 4.23 -16.97
C THR A 42 -11.15 3.62 -17.55
N GLY A 43 -10.03 3.63 -16.81
CA GLY A 43 -8.71 3.30 -17.33
C GLY A 43 -8.12 4.40 -18.22
N GLU A 44 -8.66 5.61 -18.14
CA GLU A 44 -8.19 6.82 -18.83
C GLU A 44 -7.87 7.93 -17.83
N GLU A 45 -7.15 8.95 -18.28
CA GLU A 45 -6.84 10.14 -17.47
C GLU A 45 -8.08 10.98 -17.13
N PRO A 46 -8.09 11.70 -15.99
CA PRO A 46 -7.01 11.77 -14.99
C PRO A 46 -7.01 10.57 -14.03
N ALA A 47 -5.83 10.21 -13.52
CA ALA A 47 -5.70 9.30 -12.38
C ALA A 47 -6.45 9.83 -11.15
N THR A 48 -7.46 9.07 -10.69
CA THR A 48 -8.20 9.39 -9.46
C THR A 48 -7.63 8.65 -8.26
N HIS A 49 -6.91 7.55 -8.49
CA HIS A 49 -6.28 6.73 -7.48
C HIS A 49 -4.85 6.37 -7.88
N LEU A 50 -4.06 6.03 -6.87
CA LEU A 50 -2.70 5.51 -7.03
C LEU A 50 -2.56 4.23 -6.22
N GLY A 51 -1.79 3.27 -6.73
CA GLY A 51 -1.60 1.99 -6.07
C GLY A 51 -0.28 1.30 -6.38
N GLY A 52 -0.11 0.11 -5.81
CA GLY A 52 1.09 -0.68 -5.99
C GLY A 52 0.97 -2.09 -5.45
N SER A 53 2.00 -2.88 -5.74
CA SER A 53 2.18 -4.26 -5.26
C SER A 53 3.62 -4.45 -4.85
N THR A 54 3.86 -5.10 -3.71
CA THR A 54 5.21 -5.36 -3.18
C THR A 54 5.29 -6.65 -2.39
N VAL A 55 6.51 -7.09 -2.08
CA VAL A 55 6.76 -8.13 -1.07
C VAL A 55 7.25 -7.51 0.22
N GLU A 56 6.67 -7.91 1.35
CA GLU A 56 6.87 -7.28 2.66
C GLU A 56 7.10 -8.28 3.78
N THR A 57 7.63 -7.74 4.88
CA THR A 57 7.84 -8.49 6.12
C THR A 57 6.52 -8.69 6.87
N ALA A 58 6.48 -9.68 7.75
CA ALA A 58 5.33 -9.87 8.65
C ALA A 58 5.08 -8.64 9.54
N LEU A 59 6.15 -7.98 9.98
CA LEU A 59 6.06 -6.79 10.82
C LEU A 59 5.43 -5.61 10.09
N PHE A 60 5.83 -5.37 8.83
CA PHE A 60 5.26 -4.28 8.03
C PHE A 60 3.76 -4.48 7.81
N VAL A 61 3.35 -5.68 7.40
CA VAL A 61 1.92 -5.99 7.18
C VAL A 61 1.12 -5.85 8.48
N ALA A 62 1.66 -6.33 9.61
CA ALA A 62 1.02 -6.18 10.92
C ALA A 62 0.90 -4.71 11.33
N ALA A 63 1.93 -3.90 11.06
CA ALA A 63 1.91 -2.47 11.33
C ALA A 63 0.78 -1.78 10.56
N VAL A 64 0.73 -1.95 9.25
CA VAL A 64 -0.33 -1.37 8.41
C VAL A 64 -1.72 -1.83 8.82
N ALA A 65 -1.89 -3.12 9.15
CA ALA A 65 -3.17 -3.67 9.60
C ALA A 65 -3.62 -3.14 10.99
N SER A 66 -2.72 -2.53 11.76
CA SER A 66 -3.02 -2.00 13.10
C SER A 66 -3.30 -0.49 13.10
N ALA A 67 -3.17 0.19 11.95
CA ALA A 67 -3.42 1.62 11.85
C ALA A 67 -4.85 1.97 12.36
N PRO A 68 -5.03 3.08 13.11
CA PRO A 68 -4.06 4.15 13.37
C PRO A 68 -3.15 3.90 14.60
N ALA A 69 -3.16 2.70 15.19
CA ALA A 69 -2.20 2.31 16.21
C ALA A 69 -1.00 1.55 15.59
N LEU A 70 0.04 1.32 16.38
CA LEU A 70 1.07 0.34 16.04
C LEU A 70 0.80 -0.96 16.82
N PRO A 71 1.23 -2.13 16.30
CA PRO A 71 1.14 -3.38 17.03
C PRO A 71 1.89 -3.30 18.36
N ALA A 72 1.47 -4.09 19.35
CA ALA A 72 2.14 -4.14 20.64
C ALA A 72 3.62 -4.52 20.49
N GLY A 73 4.51 -3.77 21.16
CA GLY A 73 5.95 -3.99 21.11
C GLY A 73 6.65 -3.42 19.88
N VAL A 74 5.93 -2.70 19.01
CA VAL A 74 6.53 -1.94 17.91
C VAL A 74 6.71 -0.50 18.37
N ASP A 75 7.97 -0.05 18.41
CA ASP A 75 8.29 1.34 18.72
C ASP A 75 7.79 2.24 17.60
N TRP A 76 7.42 3.48 17.96
CA TRP A 76 6.99 4.47 16.98
C TRP A 76 8.17 4.85 16.06
N PRO A 77 8.09 4.58 14.74
CA PRO A 77 9.19 4.85 13.83
C PRO A 77 9.51 6.34 13.77
N GLU A 78 10.80 6.65 13.66
CA GLU A 78 11.24 8.02 13.42
C GLU A 78 10.66 8.55 12.10
N GLY A 79 10.16 9.78 12.11
CA GLY A 79 9.54 10.41 10.93
C GLY A 79 8.11 9.97 10.63
N LEU A 80 7.53 8.99 11.34
CA LEU A 80 6.11 8.67 11.20
C LEU A 80 5.26 9.75 11.88
N VAL A 81 4.53 10.53 11.09
CA VAL A 81 3.64 11.59 11.59
C VAL A 81 2.22 11.03 11.80
N VAL A 82 1.59 11.40 12.91
CA VAL A 82 0.22 10.93 13.27
C VAL A 82 -0.79 11.17 12.16
N GLY A 83 -0.76 12.34 11.50
CA GLY A 83 -1.67 12.65 10.39
C GLY A 83 -1.48 11.74 9.17
N ASP A 84 -0.23 11.38 8.84
CA ASP A 84 0.05 10.46 7.73
C ASP A 84 -0.38 9.03 8.08
N TRP A 85 -0.22 8.64 9.35
CA TRP A 85 -0.66 7.34 9.84
C TRP A 85 -2.18 7.22 9.93
N GLN A 86 -2.86 8.30 10.28
CA GLN A 86 -4.31 8.38 10.24
C GLN A 86 -4.82 8.24 8.80
N ALA A 87 -4.14 8.84 7.81
CA ALA A 87 -4.49 8.65 6.41
C ALA A 87 -4.34 7.19 5.95
N VAL A 88 -3.37 6.44 6.48
CA VAL A 88 -3.27 5.00 6.24
C VAL A 88 -4.50 4.27 6.79
N ALA A 89 -4.92 4.57 8.02
CA ALA A 89 -6.08 3.94 8.63
C ALA A 89 -7.40 4.24 7.88
N ASP A 90 -7.57 5.49 7.45
CA ASP A 90 -8.85 5.96 6.92
C ASP A 90 -9.01 5.76 5.41
N HIS A 91 -7.89 5.69 4.67
CA HIS A 91 -7.94 5.76 3.21
C HIS A 91 -7.25 4.62 2.49
N LEU A 92 -6.29 3.93 3.12
CA LEU A 92 -5.57 2.85 2.44
C LEU A 92 -6.47 1.62 2.29
N SER A 93 -6.74 1.24 1.05
CA SER A 93 -7.32 -0.06 0.74
C SER A 93 -6.21 -1.04 0.41
N ALA A 94 -6.10 -2.14 1.14
CA ALA A 94 -5.03 -3.10 0.94
C ALA A 94 -5.40 -4.54 1.28
N VAL A 95 -4.69 -5.49 0.68
CA VAL A 95 -4.77 -6.92 0.98
C VAL A 95 -3.37 -7.51 1.07
N SER A 96 -3.21 -8.56 1.88
CA SER A 96 -1.95 -9.31 1.99
C SER A 96 -2.14 -10.80 1.74
N ARG A 97 -1.21 -11.44 1.05
CA ARG A 97 -1.15 -12.90 0.77
C ARG A 97 0.28 -13.42 0.93
N PRO A 98 0.55 -14.74 0.96
CA PRO A 98 1.91 -15.26 0.93
C PRO A 98 2.72 -14.71 -0.26
N ALA A 99 4.01 -14.40 -0.05
CA ALA A 99 4.87 -13.75 -1.05
C ALA A 99 5.05 -14.57 -2.34
N ASP A 100 5.00 -15.89 -2.24
CA ASP A 100 5.18 -16.87 -3.31
C ASP A 100 3.88 -17.25 -4.02
N SER A 101 2.77 -16.56 -3.72
CA SER A 101 1.49 -16.81 -4.38
C SER A 101 1.62 -16.63 -5.91
N PRO A 102 1.32 -17.67 -6.73
CA PRO A 102 1.65 -17.72 -8.16
C PRO A 102 0.85 -16.75 -9.05
N GLU A 103 -0.14 -16.03 -8.51
CA GLU A 103 -0.97 -15.07 -9.23
C GLU A 103 -0.79 -13.62 -8.72
N ALA A 104 0.44 -13.24 -8.36
CA ALA A 104 0.77 -11.91 -7.83
C ALA A 104 0.15 -10.74 -8.62
N ARG A 105 0.19 -10.80 -9.96
CA ARG A 105 -0.36 -9.75 -10.83
C ARG A 105 -1.89 -9.74 -10.82
N GLY A 106 -2.50 -10.93 -10.79
CA GLY A 106 -3.95 -11.11 -10.74
C GLY A 106 -4.58 -10.62 -9.43
N GLN A 107 -3.82 -10.62 -8.32
CA GLN A 107 -4.33 -10.18 -7.02
C GLN A 107 -4.54 -8.67 -6.95
N PHE A 108 -3.54 -7.90 -7.37
CA PHE A 108 -3.70 -6.45 -7.48
C PHE A 108 -4.81 -6.09 -8.47
N ASP A 109 -4.87 -6.77 -9.62
CA ASP A 109 -5.91 -6.54 -10.62
C ASP A 109 -7.31 -6.88 -10.07
N ALA A 110 -7.44 -7.93 -9.26
CA ALA A 110 -8.69 -8.28 -8.58
C ALA A 110 -9.06 -7.24 -7.51
N LEU A 111 -8.10 -6.75 -6.73
CA LEU A 111 -8.31 -5.69 -5.73
C LEU A 111 -8.89 -4.42 -6.38
N ILE A 112 -8.27 -3.93 -7.46
CA ILE A 112 -8.74 -2.72 -8.13
C ILE A 112 -10.07 -2.95 -8.86
N ALA A 113 -10.30 -4.13 -9.42
CA ALA A 113 -11.56 -4.46 -10.08
C ALA A 113 -12.75 -4.46 -9.10
N GLN A 114 -12.57 -4.92 -7.86
CA GLN A 114 -13.60 -4.85 -6.81
C GLN A 114 -14.01 -3.40 -6.49
N ALA A 115 -13.10 -2.45 -6.69
CA ALA A 115 -13.33 -1.02 -6.50
C ALA A 115 -13.84 -0.30 -7.76
N ASN A 116 -14.13 -1.04 -8.85
CA ASN A 116 -14.40 -0.48 -10.18
C ASN A 116 -13.27 0.45 -10.67
N LEU A 117 -12.03 0.11 -10.37
CA LEU A 117 -10.83 0.82 -10.82
C LEU A 117 -10.08 -0.01 -11.86
N HIS A 118 -9.47 0.71 -12.79
CA HIS A 118 -8.68 0.17 -13.89
C HIS A 118 -7.36 0.92 -13.97
N ARG A 119 -6.30 0.21 -14.38
CA ARG A 119 -5.02 0.83 -14.69
C ARG A 119 -5.18 1.75 -15.90
N ILE A 120 -4.58 2.94 -15.83
CA ILE A 120 -4.50 3.84 -16.97
C ILE A 120 -3.50 3.25 -17.99
N LYS A 121 -3.88 3.22 -19.26
CA LYS A 121 -3.02 2.69 -20.33
C LYS A 121 -1.87 3.66 -20.64
N GLY A 122 -0.65 3.15 -20.75
CA GLY A 122 0.52 3.92 -21.18
C GLY A 122 1.58 4.15 -20.10
N ASP A 123 1.32 3.72 -18.87
CA ASP A 123 2.33 3.51 -17.81
C ASP A 123 3.04 2.16 -17.93
#